data_AF-R1GBU6-F1
#
_entry.id   AF-R1GBU6-F1
#
_cell.length_a   1.000
_cell.length_b   1.000
_cell.length_c   1.000
_cell.angle_alpha   90.00
_cell.angle_beta   90.00
_cell.angle_gamma   90.00
#
_symmetry.space_group_name_H-M   'P 1'
#
loop_
_entity.id
_entity.type
_entity.pdbx_description
1 polymer ?
#
loop_
_entity_poly.entity_id
_entity_poly.type
_entity_poly.pdbx_seq_one_letter_code
_entity_poly.pdbx_strand_id
1 'polypeptide(L)'
;MRGKRAKQYRKLMHQYALTFGFREPYQVLVDAEIVQDAMRMKIDLATYLTNTLQGKVKPMITQCSMRHLYAAKDQSVISAAQAFERRRCGHHTLDEPLSTLDCVRSVLDPKDSKTNKHRYVVATQDQKVRAYLRQIPGVPLIYINRSVMIMEPMAGATEDVRDKAENDKFRAGLKTRPSATVAAAKRKRDDDGEGSSDGEGKEAGKETTVAQPKKKKTKGPKAPNPLSVKKPKRRPDEKAKQAPANKPKANRVPSEGTSEEQAKRKRKRKNKTRADGEAMEQAQIAQEA
;
A
#
# COMPACT_ATOMS: atom_id res chain seq x y z
N MET A 1 -11.16 -5.87 15.14
CA MET A 1 -10.80 -4.45 14.87
C MET A 1 -9.31 -4.25 14.61
N ARG A 2 -8.40 -4.75 15.48
CA ARG A 2 -6.93 -4.60 15.34
C ARG A 2 -6.35 -5.15 14.02
N GLY A 3 -6.77 -6.34 13.59
CA GLY A 3 -6.28 -6.95 12.34
C GLY A 3 -6.63 -6.19 11.05
N LYS A 4 -7.80 -5.53 11.01
CA LYS A 4 -8.20 -4.69 9.85
C LYS A 4 -7.28 -3.47 9.73
N ARG A 5 -7.00 -2.79 10.85
CA ARG A 5 -6.07 -1.65 10.90
C ARG A 5 -4.65 -2.06 10.55
N ALA A 6 -4.18 -3.20 11.08
CA ALA A 6 -2.88 -3.73 10.70
C ALA A 6 -2.77 -3.94 9.18
N LYS A 7 -3.77 -4.56 8.55
CA LYS A 7 -3.76 -4.72 7.09
C LYS A 7 -3.73 -3.36 6.35
N GLN A 8 -4.48 -2.37 6.85
CA GLN A 8 -4.51 -1.02 6.30
C GLN A 8 -3.15 -0.33 6.42
N TYR A 9 -2.52 -0.35 7.59
CA TYR A 9 -1.20 0.28 7.80
C TYR A 9 -0.10 -0.40 7.00
N ARG A 10 -0.16 -1.74 6.84
CA ARG A 10 0.76 -2.46 5.95
C ARG A 10 0.66 -1.97 4.51
N LYS A 11 -0.58 -1.84 4.01
CA LYS A 11 -0.84 -1.34 2.65
C LYS A 11 -0.33 0.09 2.51
N LEU A 12 -0.57 0.93 3.52
CA LEU A 12 -0.18 2.33 3.52
C LEU A 12 1.35 2.49 3.50
N MET A 13 2.06 1.81 4.40
CA MET A 13 3.53 1.83 4.43
C MET A 13 4.14 1.25 3.15
N HIS A 14 3.51 0.22 2.58
CA HIS A 14 3.95 -0.31 1.28
C HIS A 14 3.80 0.71 0.16
N GLN A 15 2.72 1.51 0.15
CA GLN A 15 2.55 2.61 -0.81
C GLN A 15 3.65 3.67 -0.65
N TYR A 16 3.96 4.07 0.59
CA TYR A 16 5.07 4.99 0.88
C TYR A 16 6.43 4.42 0.44
N ALA A 17 6.66 3.12 0.61
CA ALA A 17 7.88 2.47 0.16
C ALA A 17 8.04 2.50 -1.38
N LEU A 18 6.96 2.25 -2.13
CA LEU A 18 6.98 2.22 -3.60
C LEU A 18 7.14 3.61 -4.24
N THR A 19 6.61 4.65 -3.61
CA THR A 19 6.56 6.01 -4.18
C THR A 19 7.67 6.91 -3.67
N PHE A 20 7.93 6.91 -2.36
CA PHE A 20 8.92 7.77 -1.71
C PHE A 20 10.18 7.02 -1.27
N GLY A 21 10.23 5.69 -1.45
CA GLY A 21 11.44 4.92 -1.17
C GLY A 21 11.74 4.71 0.32
N PHE A 22 10.70 4.68 1.17
CA PHE A 22 10.86 4.32 2.58
C PHE A 22 11.44 2.90 2.73
N ARG A 23 12.42 2.76 3.62
CA ARG A 23 13.11 1.50 3.90
C ARG A 23 13.28 1.31 5.40
N GLU A 24 13.33 0.06 5.83
CA GLU A 24 13.64 -0.28 7.21
C GLU A 24 15.14 -0.08 7.51
N PRO A 25 15.52 0.35 8.73
CA PRO A 25 14.64 0.75 9.83
C PRO A 25 13.99 2.13 9.61
N TYR A 26 12.69 2.25 9.87
CA TYR A 26 11.96 3.51 9.72
C TYR A 26 12.41 4.52 10.77
N GLN A 27 12.83 5.70 10.34
CA GLN A 27 13.23 6.78 11.23
C GLN A 27 11.99 7.57 11.64
N VAL A 28 11.66 7.53 12.92
CA VAL A 28 10.46 8.20 13.45
C VAL A 28 10.89 9.40 14.30
N LEU A 29 10.52 10.61 13.91
CA LEU A 29 10.65 11.80 14.72
C LEU A 29 9.52 11.86 15.74
N VAL A 30 9.87 11.87 17.01
CA VAL A 30 8.96 11.92 18.15
C VAL A 30 9.03 13.31 18.78
N ASP A 31 7.88 13.93 18.99
CA ASP A 31 7.78 15.24 19.63
C ASP A 31 7.58 15.16 21.16
N ALA A 32 7.75 16.27 21.88
CA ALA A 32 7.62 16.34 23.34
C ALA A 32 6.21 15.94 23.82
N GLU A 33 5.17 16.47 23.18
CA GLU A 33 3.78 16.25 23.58
C GLU A 33 3.38 14.78 23.49
N ILE A 34 3.79 14.09 22.43
CA ILE A 34 3.43 12.67 22.26
C ILE A 34 4.14 11.77 23.28
N VAL A 35 5.33 12.16 23.78
CA VAL A 35 6.01 11.44 24.88
C VAL A 35 5.27 11.66 26.18
N GLN A 36 4.84 12.89 26.47
CA GLN A 36 4.01 13.19 27.64
C GLN A 36 2.69 12.41 27.62
N ASP A 37 2.00 12.39 26.49
CA ASP A 37 0.75 11.65 26.31
C ASP A 37 0.95 10.14 26.41
N ALA A 38 2.04 9.61 25.85
CA ALA A 38 2.36 8.20 25.97
C ALA A 38 2.60 7.79 27.43
N MET A 39 3.31 8.61 28.22
CA MET A 39 3.50 8.35 29.64
C MET A 39 2.18 8.44 30.41
N ARG A 40 1.35 9.46 30.13
CA ARG A 40 0.02 9.60 30.75
C ARG A 40 -0.88 8.39 30.49
N MET A 41 -0.82 7.84 29.29
CA MET A 41 -1.62 6.68 28.87
C MET A 41 -0.91 5.33 29.11
N LYS A 42 0.29 5.34 29.71
CA LYS A 42 1.13 4.15 29.98
C LYS A 42 1.41 3.30 28.72
N ILE A 43 1.66 3.97 27.60
CA ILE A 43 1.98 3.35 26.31
C ILE A 43 3.50 3.29 26.15
N ASP A 44 4.03 2.11 25.86
CA ASP A 44 5.41 1.97 25.39
C ASP A 44 5.53 2.39 23.92
N LEU A 45 6.05 3.59 23.68
CA LEU A 45 6.19 4.17 22.35
C LEU A 45 6.95 3.26 21.37
N ALA A 46 8.07 2.65 21.78
CA ALA A 46 8.91 1.88 20.86
C ALA A 46 8.18 0.64 20.35
N THR A 47 7.53 -0.09 21.25
CA THR A 47 6.73 -1.28 20.92
C THR A 47 5.51 -0.91 20.08
N TYR A 48 4.81 0.16 20.42
CA TYR A 48 3.62 0.59 19.66
C TYR A 48 3.96 1.14 18.27
N LEU A 49 5.07 1.85 18.11
CA LEU A 49 5.57 2.29 16.80
C LEU A 49 5.90 1.09 15.91
N THR A 50 6.60 0.09 16.45
CA THR A 50 6.92 -1.16 15.74
C THR A 50 5.65 -1.88 15.28
N ASN A 51 4.64 -1.98 16.15
CA ASN A 51 3.35 -2.60 15.84
C ASN A 51 2.54 -1.84 14.78
N THR A 52 2.65 -0.51 14.78
CA THR A 52 1.89 0.38 13.87
C THR A 52 2.52 0.42 12.48
N LEU A 53 3.85 0.57 12.41
CA LEU A 53 4.63 0.65 11.17
C LEU A 53 4.92 -0.74 10.56
N GLN A 54 4.82 -1.82 11.35
CA GLN A 54 5.04 -3.21 10.93
C GLN A 54 6.42 -3.47 10.31
N GLY A 55 7.44 -2.84 10.88
CA GLY A 55 8.83 -3.03 10.52
C GLY A 55 9.72 -2.54 11.64
N LYS A 56 11.03 -2.66 11.47
CA LYS A 56 11.99 -2.14 12.45
C LYS A 56 11.91 -0.62 12.48
N VAL A 57 11.86 -0.03 13.67
CA VAL A 57 11.76 1.43 13.85
C VAL A 57 12.94 1.94 14.65
N LYS A 58 13.38 3.15 14.31
CA LYS A 58 14.39 3.91 15.02
C LYS A 58 13.74 5.19 15.52
N PRO A 59 13.20 5.21 16.76
CA PRO A 59 12.62 6.42 17.33
C PRO A 59 13.73 7.43 17.60
N MET A 60 13.52 8.65 17.13
CA MET A 60 14.44 9.77 17.24
C MET A 60 13.69 10.96 17.84
N ILE A 61 14.34 11.69 18.74
CA ILE A 61 13.79 12.91 19.33
C ILE A 61 14.67 14.11 18.96
N THR A 62 14.05 15.25 18.63
CA THR A 62 14.81 16.46 18.30
C THR A 62 15.37 17.11 19.56
N GLN A 63 16.48 17.84 19.42
CA GLN A 63 17.06 18.57 20.55
C GLN A 63 16.12 19.66 21.09
N CYS A 64 15.31 20.32 20.25
CA CYS A 64 14.31 21.29 20.70
C CYS A 64 13.20 20.62 21.51
N SER A 65 12.64 19.50 21.03
CA SER A 65 11.63 18.75 21.77
C SER A 65 12.17 18.25 23.12
N MET A 66 13.44 17.81 23.20
CA MET A 66 14.08 17.48 24.48
C MET A 66 14.16 18.67 25.45
N ARG A 67 14.47 19.87 24.95
CA ARG A 67 14.50 21.10 25.76
C ARG A 67 13.11 21.47 26.28
N HIS A 68 12.07 21.29 25.49
CA HIS A 68 10.68 21.44 25.97
C HIS A 68 10.37 20.48 27.11
N LEU A 69 10.83 19.23 27.03
CA LEU A 69 10.66 18.26 28.12
C LEU A 69 11.44 18.66 29.38
N TYR A 70 12.65 19.22 29.25
CA TYR A 70 13.40 19.75 30.39
C TYR A 70 12.71 20.94 31.04
N ALA A 71 12.08 21.81 30.26
CA ALA A 71 11.30 22.93 30.78
C ALA A 71 10.04 22.46 31.56
N ALA A 72 9.42 21.36 31.14
CA ALA A 72 8.28 20.75 31.84
C ALA A 72 8.64 20.07 33.18
N LYS A 73 9.93 19.78 33.43
CA LYS A 73 10.48 19.20 34.68
C LYS A 73 9.95 17.81 35.09
N ASP A 74 9.30 17.08 34.18
CA ASP A 74 8.85 15.72 34.43
C ASP A 74 9.97 14.68 34.24
N GLN A 75 10.60 14.26 35.35
CA GLN A 75 11.70 13.30 35.35
C GLN A 75 11.38 11.98 34.63
N SER A 76 10.18 11.42 34.83
CA SER A 76 9.77 10.16 34.21
C SER A 76 9.69 10.24 32.68
N VAL A 77 9.13 11.35 32.18
CA VAL A 77 9.02 11.64 30.73
C VAL A 77 10.41 11.86 30.14
N ILE A 78 11.27 12.57 30.85
CA ILE A 78 12.67 12.82 30.44
C ILE A 78 13.44 11.51 30.32
N SER A 79 13.35 10.61 31.30
CA SER A 79 14.03 9.31 31.25
C SER A 79 13.55 8.45 30.07
N ALA A 80 12.24 8.45 29.80
CA ALA A 80 11.68 7.76 28.64
C ALA A 80 12.20 8.37 27.32
N ALA A 81 12.26 9.69 27.24
CA ALA A 81 12.75 10.41 26.06
C ALA A 81 14.26 10.23 25.83
N GLN A 82 15.05 10.11 26.89
CA GLN A 82 16.50 9.86 26.83
C GLN A 82 16.86 8.49 26.25
N ALA A 83 15.93 7.51 26.30
CA ALA A 83 16.12 6.21 25.68
C ALA A 83 16.09 6.25 24.14
N PHE A 84 15.56 7.33 23.55
CA PHE A 84 15.48 7.50 22.09
C PHE A 84 16.75 8.16 21.53
N GLU A 85 17.02 7.92 20.24
CA GLU A 85 18.17 8.53 19.57
C GLU A 85 17.98 10.04 19.42
N ARG A 86 18.99 10.84 19.74
CA ARG A 86 18.90 12.29 19.62
C ARG A 86 19.22 12.75 18.20
N ARG A 87 18.28 13.47 17.58
CA ARG A 87 18.47 14.19 16.32
C ARG A 87 18.92 15.62 16.60
N ARG A 88 20.12 15.96 16.13
CA ARG A 88 20.62 17.35 16.14
C ARG A 88 19.87 18.17 15.09
N CYS A 89 19.14 19.20 15.53
CA CYS A 89 18.35 20.07 14.66
C CYS A 89 19.07 21.38 14.28
N GLY A 90 20.21 21.71 14.88
CA GLY A 90 20.96 22.93 14.57
C GLY A 90 20.52 24.18 15.35
N HIS A 91 19.38 24.15 16.04
CA HIS A 91 18.86 25.28 16.85
C HIS A 91 19.25 25.20 18.33
N HIS A 92 20.26 24.39 18.68
CA HIS A 92 20.68 24.25 20.07
C HIS A 92 21.31 25.53 20.63
N THR A 93 21.86 26.36 19.75
CA THR A 93 22.54 27.61 20.08
C THR A 93 21.59 28.73 20.53
N LEU A 94 20.28 28.59 20.31
CA LEU A 94 19.31 29.60 20.76
C LEU A 94 19.02 29.44 22.26
N ASP A 95 18.86 30.55 22.98
CA ASP A 95 18.60 30.55 24.43
C ASP A 95 17.25 29.91 24.77
N GLU A 96 16.25 30.12 23.91
CA GLU A 96 14.96 29.45 24.00
C GLU A 96 14.81 28.38 22.90
N PRO A 97 14.19 27.23 23.23
CA PRO A 97 13.89 26.23 22.22
C PRO A 97 12.85 26.76 21.22
N LEU A 98 13.11 26.51 19.94
CA LEU A 98 12.16 26.79 18.87
C LEU A 98 10.86 26.00 19.07
N SER A 99 9.75 26.56 18.56
CA SER A 99 8.47 25.86 18.53
C SER A 99 8.60 24.49 17.85
N THR A 100 7.74 23.55 18.24
CA THR A 100 7.74 22.19 17.68
C THR A 100 7.54 22.22 16.16
N LEU A 101 6.66 23.10 15.68
CA LEU A 101 6.41 23.33 14.25
C LEU A 101 7.68 23.78 13.53
N ASP A 102 8.33 24.84 14.02
CA ASP A 102 9.49 25.43 13.33
C ASP A 102 10.69 24.48 13.35
N CYS A 103 10.90 23.75 14.46
CA CYS A 103 11.94 22.75 14.54
C CYS A 103 11.68 21.55 13.62
N VAL A 104 10.45 21.05 13.55
CA VAL A 104 10.14 19.91 12.66
C VAL A 104 10.20 20.36 11.20
N ARG A 105 9.71 21.56 10.87
CA ARG A 105 9.79 22.16 9.53
C ARG A 105 11.24 22.21 9.04
N SER A 106 12.12 22.81 9.82
CA SER A 106 13.56 22.93 9.48
C SER A 106 14.27 21.58 9.36
N VAL A 107 13.89 20.58 10.16
CA VAL A 107 14.48 19.22 10.08
C VAL A 107 14.00 18.45 8.86
N LEU A 108 12.72 18.57 8.50
CA LEU A 108 12.14 17.85 7.36
C LEU A 108 12.45 18.53 6.03
N ASP A 109 12.38 19.85 5.98
CA ASP A 109 12.52 20.66 4.78
C ASP A 109 13.47 21.84 4.98
N PRO A 110 14.79 21.60 5.07
CA PRO A 110 15.77 22.65 5.23
C PRO A 110 15.94 23.55 4.00
N LYS A 111 15.29 23.23 2.87
CA LYS A 111 15.43 23.96 1.59
C LYS A 111 14.09 24.48 1.05
N ASP A 112 13.03 24.47 1.86
CA ASP A 112 11.64 24.80 1.48
C ASP A 112 11.19 24.12 0.17
N SER A 113 11.77 22.95 -0.11
CA SER A 113 11.55 22.14 -1.32
C SER A 113 10.22 21.39 -1.28
N LYS A 114 9.53 21.41 -0.14
CA LYS A 114 8.35 20.61 0.18
C LYS A 114 8.57 19.12 -0.10
N THR A 115 9.79 18.63 0.11
CA THR A 115 10.11 17.21 -0.06
C THR A 115 10.79 16.63 1.18
N ASN A 116 10.34 15.45 1.59
CA ASN A 116 10.93 14.72 2.71
C ASN A 116 12.21 13.99 2.27
N LYS A 117 13.33 14.72 2.20
CA LYS A 117 14.62 14.18 1.73
C LYS A 117 15.11 12.98 2.57
N HIS A 118 14.92 13.08 3.88
CA HIS A 118 15.42 12.09 4.84
C HIS A 118 14.43 10.96 5.14
N ARG A 119 13.20 11.03 4.59
CA ARG A 119 12.13 10.03 4.75
C ARG A 119 11.82 9.76 6.22
N TYR A 120 11.61 10.84 6.97
CA TYR A 120 11.12 10.74 8.33
C TYR A 120 9.64 10.39 8.36
N VAL A 121 9.27 9.53 9.31
CA VAL A 121 7.91 9.42 9.84
C VAL A 121 7.80 10.38 11.01
N VAL A 122 6.69 11.09 11.16
CA VAL A 122 6.53 12.04 12.28
C VAL A 122 5.42 11.59 13.19
N ALA A 123 5.73 11.52 14.48
CA ALA A 123 4.81 11.19 15.56
C ALA A 123 4.60 12.44 16.41
N THR A 124 3.43 13.07 16.30
CA THR A 124 3.12 14.35 16.93
C THR A 124 1.65 14.39 17.37
N GLN A 125 1.38 15.06 18.48
CA GLN A 125 0.02 15.26 18.98
C GLN A 125 -0.58 16.59 18.49
N ASP A 126 0.23 17.65 18.39
CA ASP A 126 -0.20 18.95 17.90
C ASP A 126 -0.89 18.86 16.52
N GLN A 127 -2.09 19.44 16.45
CA GLN A 127 -2.89 19.51 15.25
C GLN A 127 -2.30 20.48 14.23
N LYS A 128 -1.67 21.58 14.68
CA LYS A 128 -1.07 22.60 13.80
C LYS A 128 0.09 22.02 13.02
N VAL A 129 0.99 21.29 13.71
CA VAL A 129 2.10 20.56 13.08
C VAL A 129 1.57 19.55 12.08
N ARG A 130 0.57 18.73 12.43
CA ARG A 130 -0.03 17.76 11.49
C ARG A 130 -0.64 18.43 10.27
N ALA A 131 -1.40 19.51 10.45
CA ALA A 131 -2.02 20.23 9.34
C ALA A 131 -0.96 20.77 8.36
N TYR A 132 0.14 21.32 8.88
CA TYR A 132 1.27 21.76 8.06
C TYR A 132 1.94 20.59 7.33
N LEU A 133 2.24 19.49 8.03
CA LEU A 133 2.91 18.33 7.44
C LEU A 133 2.10 17.61 6.37
N ARG A 134 0.75 17.67 6.41
CA ARG A 134 -0.09 17.13 5.33
C ARG A 134 0.09 17.86 4.00
N GLN A 135 0.56 19.10 4.02
CA GLN A 135 0.87 19.86 2.80
C GLN A 135 2.16 19.38 2.14
N ILE A 136 3.05 18.75 2.90
CA ILE A 136 4.33 18.22 2.41
C ILE A 136 4.09 16.77 1.94
N PRO A 137 4.29 16.46 0.65
CA PRO A 137 4.16 15.09 0.17
C PRO A 137 5.21 14.15 0.79
N GLY A 138 4.78 12.94 1.13
CA GLY A 138 5.68 11.86 1.55
C GLY A 138 6.04 11.88 3.04
N VAL A 139 5.18 12.43 3.89
CA VAL A 139 5.34 12.41 5.35
C VAL A 139 4.24 11.56 6.00
N PRO A 140 4.54 10.33 6.44
CA PRO A 140 3.60 9.54 7.24
C PRO A 140 3.46 10.16 8.64
N LEU A 141 2.21 10.34 9.08
CA LEU A 141 1.88 10.94 10.37
C LEU A 141 1.30 9.91 11.34
N ILE A 142 1.75 9.99 12.60
CA ILE A 142 1.28 9.15 13.70
C ILE A 142 0.86 10.05 14.87
N TYR A 143 -0.25 9.70 15.52
CA TYR A 143 -0.71 10.38 16.74
C TYR A 143 -1.36 9.37 17.70
N ILE A 144 -1.62 9.81 18.94
CA ILE A 144 -2.27 8.98 19.96
C ILE A 144 -3.70 9.47 20.18
N ASN A 145 -4.65 8.54 20.24
CA ASN A 145 -6.04 8.83 20.60
C ASN A 145 -6.58 7.74 21.52
N ARG A 146 -7.07 8.11 22.72
CA ARG A 146 -7.67 7.20 23.72
C ARG A 146 -6.87 5.90 23.89
N SER A 147 -5.59 6.03 24.23
CA SER A 147 -4.64 4.92 24.45
C SER A 147 -4.29 4.06 23.22
N VAL A 148 -4.64 4.52 22.01
CA VAL A 148 -4.30 3.82 20.75
C VAL A 148 -3.46 4.72 19.86
N MET A 149 -2.34 4.18 19.37
CA MET A 149 -1.52 4.80 18.36
C MET A 149 -2.13 4.59 16.97
N ILE A 150 -2.32 5.67 16.22
CA ILE A 150 -2.99 5.69 14.93
C ILE A 150 -2.05 6.31 13.90
N MET A 151 -1.81 5.59 12.81
CA MET A 151 -1.23 6.17 11.60
C MET A 151 -2.35 6.79 10.77
N GLU A 152 -2.15 8.05 10.38
CA GLU A 152 -3.09 8.80 9.55
C GLU A 152 -3.09 8.26 8.12
N PRO A 153 -4.23 8.25 7.40
CA PRO A 153 -4.24 7.94 5.96
C PRO A 153 -3.33 8.91 5.19
N MET A 154 -2.99 8.55 3.93
CA MET A 154 -2.20 9.43 3.07
C MET A 154 -2.87 10.80 2.93
N ALA A 155 -2.08 11.86 3.07
CA ALA A 155 -2.55 13.22 2.84
C ALA A 155 -2.81 13.44 1.35
N GLY A 156 -3.79 14.27 1.00
CA GLY A 156 -4.15 14.54 -0.40
C GLY A 156 -2.96 14.96 -1.26
N ALA A 157 -2.10 15.86 -0.77
CA ALA A 157 -0.89 16.27 -1.49
C ALA A 157 0.08 15.09 -1.77
N THR A 158 0.13 14.10 -0.87
CA THR A 158 0.93 12.88 -1.07
C THR A 158 0.26 11.94 -2.09
N GLU A 159 -1.07 11.82 -2.05
CA GLU A 159 -1.83 11.02 -3.01
C GLU A 159 -1.69 11.57 -4.43
N ASP A 160 -1.74 12.89 -4.62
CA ASP A 160 -1.55 13.53 -5.93
C ASP A 160 -0.19 13.20 -6.54
N VAL A 161 0.87 13.20 -5.72
CA VAL A 161 2.22 12.85 -6.18
C VAL A 161 2.31 11.36 -6.53
N ARG A 162 1.66 10.49 -5.76
CA ARG A 162 1.56 9.05 -6.10
C ARG A 162 0.86 8.88 -7.44
N ASP A 163 -0.32 9.48 -7.61
CA ASP A 163 -1.15 9.28 -8.80
C ASP A 163 -0.45 9.83 -10.06
N LYS A 164 0.27 10.96 -9.94
CA LYS A 164 1.15 11.45 -11.01
C LYS A 164 2.26 10.45 -11.33
N ALA A 165 2.96 9.94 -10.32
CA ALA A 165 4.03 8.96 -10.52
C ALA A 165 3.53 7.63 -11.10
N GLU A 166 2.32 7.19 -10.74
CA GLU A 166 1.67 6.00 -11.30
C GLU A 166 1.22 6.24 -12.76
N ASN A 167 0.60 7.38 -13.03
CA ASN A 167 0.18 7.77 -14.38
C ASN A 167 1.37 7.94 -15.33
N ASP A 168 2.50 8.47 -14.86
CA ASP A 168 3.70 8.60 -15.67
C ASP A 168 4.31 7.24 -16.02
N LYS A 169 4.35 6.30 -15.05
CA LYS A 169 4.78 4.92 -15.29
C LYS A 169 3.83 4.22 -16.27
N PHE A 170 2.52 4.39 -16.09
CA PHE A 170 1.51 3.83 -16.98
C PHE A 170 1.63 4.39 -18.40
N ARG A 171 1.79 5.72 -18.54
CA ARG A 171 1.97 6.40 -19.82
C ARG A 171 3.26 5.99 -20.51
N ALA A 172 4.36 5.83 -19.76
CA ALA A 172 5.62 5.32 -20.30
C ALA A 172 5.48 3.87 -20.81
N GLY A 173 4.76 3.02 -20.07
CA GLY A 173 4.45 1.64 -20.49
C GLY A 173 3.54 1.56 -21.72
N LEU A 174 2.66 2.55 -21.92
CA LEU A 174 1.80 2.62 -23.10
C LEU A 174 2.57 3.11 -24.34
N LYS A 175 3.50 4.06 -24.18
CA LYS A 175 4.33 4.58 -25.29
C LYS A 175 5.38 3.58 -25.78
N THR A 176 5.85 2.69 -24.91
CA THR A 176 6.83 1.64 -25.25
C THR A 176 6.20 0.39 -25.86
N ARG A 177 4.87 0.24 -25.81
CA ARG A 177 4.16 -0.67 -26.72
C ARG A 177 4.00 0.05 -28.06
N PRO A 178 4.69 -0.38 -29.13
CA PRO A 178 4.45 0.23 -30.43
C PRO A 178 2.97 0.06 -30.72
N SER A 179 2.27 1.16 -30.96
CA SER A 179 0.87 1.11 -31.37
C SER A 179 0.82 0.40 -32.73
N ALA A 180 0.70 -0.92 -32.71
CA ALA A 180 0.58 -1.74 -33.90
C ALA A 180 -0.76 -1.52 -34.63
N THR A 181 -1.59 -0.58 -34.18
CA THR A 181 -2.95 -0.38 -34.68
C THR A 181 -3.38 1.07 -34.91
N VAL A 182 -2.57 2.10 -34.57
CA VAL A 182 -2.99 3.51 -34.77
C VAL A 182 -2.16 4.26 -35.83
N ALA A 183 -0.96 3.78 -36.18
CA ALA A 183 -0.18 4.37 -37.28
C ALA A 183 -0.65 3.94 -38.69
N ALA A 184 -1.64 3.05 -38.81
CA ALA A 184 -2.16 2.56 -40.09
C ALA A 184 -3.38 3.36 -40.62
N ALA A 185 -3.88 4.36 -39.88
CA ALA A 185 -5.10 5.10 -40.25
C ALA A 185 -4.87 6.56 -40.70
N LYS A 186 -3.62 7.00 -40.90
CA LYS A 186 -3.30 8.37 -41.36
C LYS A 186 -2.27 8.43 -42.50
N ARG A 187 -2.33 7.50 -43.45
CA ARG A 187 -1.62 7.65 -44.73
C ARG A 187 -2.54 7.29 -45.89
N LYS A 188 -3.37 8.25 -46.28
CA LYS A 188 -3.77 8.58 -47.66
C LYS A 188 -4.87 9.64 -47.63
N ARG A 189 -4.45 10.90 -47.71
CA ARG A 189 -5.16 11.95 -48.43
C ARG A 189 -4.09 12.92 -48.90
N ASP A 190 -3.59 12.67 -50.10
CA ASP A 190 -2.82 13.61 -50.89
C ASP A 190 -3.63 14.90 -51.09
N ASP A 191 -3.02 16.06 -50.84
CA ASP A 191 -3.21 17.31 -51.59
C ASP A 191 -2.09 18.30 -51.19
N ASP A 192 -1.56 18.98 -52.20
CA ASP A 192 -0.34 19.78 -52.31
C ASP A 192 -0.10 20.93 -51.30
N GLY A 193 1.17 21.35 -51.14
CA GLY A 193 1.51 22.68 -50.59
C GLY A 193 2.89 22.83 -49.94
N GLU A 194 3.88 23.23 -50.74
CA GLU A 194 5.10 24.03 -50.52
C GLU A 194 5.68 24.34 -49.12
N GLY A 195 7.03 24.34 -49.03
CA GLY A 195 7.76 25.40 -48.31
C GLY A 195 8.96 25.04 -47.41
N SER A 196 10.18 25.23 -47.95
CA SER A 196 11.45 25.71 -47.33
C SER A 196 12.11 24.93 -46.16
N SER A 197 13.32 24.36 -46.36
CA SER A 197 14.68 24.89 -46.00
C SER A 197 14.92 24.95 -44.47
N ASP A 198 16.01 24.54 -43.82
CA ASP A 198 17.44 24.33 -44.10
C ASP A 198 17.93 23.23 -43.11
N GLY A 199 18.94 22.41 -43.36
CA GLY A 199 20.36 22.79 -43.39
C GLY A 199 21.21 21.58 -42.94
N GLU A 200 22.38 21.47 -43.55
CA GLU A 200 23.24 20.28 -43.73
C GLU A 200 24.05 19.84 -42.49
N GLY A 201 24.63 18.63 -42.57
CA GLY A 201 25.89 18.33 -41.88
C GLY A 201 26.31 16.86 -41.69
N LYS A 202 26.94 16.27 -42.73
CA LYS A 202 28.06 15.28 -42.73
C LYS A 202 27.90 13.91 -42.02
N GLU A 203 28.52 12.80 -42.43
CA GLU A 203 29.30 12.39 -43.61
C GLU A 203 29.32 10.85 -43.66
N ALA A 204 29.38 10.32 -44.89
CA ALA A 204 30.11 9.15 -45.38
C ALA A 204 30.40 7.94 -44.46
N GLY A 205 29.88 6.78 -44.91
CA GLY A 205 30.34 5.45 -44.53
C GLY A 205 29.80 4.39 -45.49
N LYS A 206 30.47 4.23 -46.63
CA LYS A 206 30.19 3.30 -47.73
C LYS A 206 30.62 1.89 -47.35
N GLU A 207 29.73 0.90 -47.42
CA GLU A 207 30.09 -0.44 -47.92
C GLU A 207 28.86 -1.26 -48.35
N THR A 208 28.90 -1.65 -49.61
CA THR A 208 27.97 -2.48 -50.36
C THR A 208 28.19 -3.96 -50.05
N THR A 209 27.15 -4.67 -49.61
CA THR A 209 27.02 -6.12 -49.85
C THR A 209 25.58 -6.46 -50.23
N VAL A 210 25.45 -7.09 -51.40
CA VAL A 210 24.20 -7.54 -52.02
C VAL A 210 23.84 -8.92 -51.47
N ALA A 211 22.68 -9.07 -50.83
CA ALA A 211 22.09 -10.39 -50.55
C ALA A 211 20.55 -10.36 -50.40
N GLN A 212 19.90 -10.81 -51.46
CA GLN A 212 18.52 -11.29 -51.70
C GLN A 212 17.45 -11.26 -50.56
N PRO A 213 16.22 -10.78 -50.84
CA PRO A 213 15.11 -10.82 -49.88
C PRO A 213 14.47 -12.23 -49.76
N LYS A 214 14.41 -12.75 -48.54
CA LYS A 214 13.72 -14.01 -48.20
C LYS A 214 12.20 -13.88 -48.37
N LYS A 215 11.61 -14.80 -49.13
CA LYS A 215 10.16 -14.93 -49.40
C LYS A 215 9.34 -14.97 -48.10
N LYS A 216 8.36 -14.06 -47.96
CA LYS A 216 7.36 -14.07 -46.89
C LYS A 216 6.49 -15.33 -47.01
N LYS A 217 6.43 -16.15 -45.96
CA LYS A 217 5.47 -17.25 -45.85
C LYS A 217 4.06 -16.67 -45.76
N THR A 218 3.19 -17.04 -46.69
CA THR A 218 1.77 -16.71 -46.72
C THR A 218 1.09 -17.24 -45.46
N LYS A 219 0.39 -16.35 -44.75
CA LYS A 219 -0.37 -16.65 -43.54
C LYS A 219 -1.65 -17.35 -44.00
N GLY A 220 -1.73 -18.67 -43.79
CA GLY A 220 -2.97 -19.43 -44.02
C GLY A 220 -4.13 -18.87 -43.18
N PRO A 221 -5.39 -19.17 -43.55
CA PRO A 221 -6.56 -18.65 -42.85
C PRO A 221 -6.50 -19.02 -41.36
N LYS A 222 -6.79 -18.04 -40.50
CA LYS A 222 -6.75 -18.18 -39.04
C LYS A 222 -7.81 -19.19 -38.59
N ALA A 223 -7.44 -20.46 -38.46
CA ALA A 223 -8.25 -21.44 -37.77
C ALA A 223 -8.40 -21.03 -36.28
N PRO A 224 -9.57 -21.25 -35.66
CA PRO A 224 -9.75 -20.96 -34.24
C PRO A 224 -8.78 -21.77 -33.39
N ASN A 225 -8.30 -21.14 -32.31
CA ASN A 225 -7.33 -21.69 -31.36
C ASN A 225 -7.75 -23.11 -30.92
N PRO A 226 -6.88 -24.14 -31.08
CA PRO A 226 -7.24 -25.55 -30.86
C PRO A 226 -7.65 -25.92 -29.43
N LEU A 227 -7.54 -25.00 -28.47
CA LEU A 227 -8.07 -25.14 -27.10
C LEU A 227 -9.54 -24.68 -26.95
N SER A 228 -10.16 -24.08 -27.97
CA SER A 228 -11.56 -23.61 -27.95
C SER A 228 -12.59 -24.59 -28.52
N VAL A 229 -12.17 -25.75 -29.03
CA VAL A 229 -13.11 -26.79 -29.47
C VAL A 229 -13.32 -27.77 -28.31
N LYS A 230 -14.44 -27.62 -27.59
CA LYS A 230 -14.85 -28.58 -26.56
C LYS A 230 -15.08 -29.95 -27.22
N LYS A 231 -14.39 -30.98 -26.74
CA LYS A 231 -14.55 -32.37 -27.22
C LYS A 231 -16.03 -32.78 -27.14
N PRO A 232 -16.60 -33.41 -28.18
CA PRO A 232 -17.98 -33.89 -28.14
C PRO A 232 -18.12 -35.00 -27.09
N LYS A 233 -19.10 -34.83 -26.21
CA LYS A 233 -19.43 -35.73 -25.10
C LYS A 233 -20.27 -36.89 -25.67
N ARG A 234 -19.77 -38.12 -25.62
CA ARG A 234 -20.57 -39.32 -25.94
C ARG A 234 -21.65 -39.49 -24.86
N ARG A 235 -22.89 -39.76 -25.29
CA ARG A 235 -24.04 -40.05 -24.42
C ARG A 235 -23.95 -41.50 -23.91
N PRO A 236 -24.35 -41.79 -22.66
CA PRO A 236 -24.47 -43.17 -22.17
C PRO A 236 -25.86 -43.73 -22.50
N ASP A 237 -25.91 -44.89 -23.14
CA ASP A 237 -27.14 -45.67 -23.32
C ASP A 237 -27.37 -46.55 -22.09
N GLU A 238 -28.53 -46.38 -21.45
CA GLU A 238 -29.09 -47.29 -20.46
C GLU A 238 -29.84 -48.42 -21.15
N LYS A 239 -29.53 -49.68 -20.81
CA LYS A 239 -30.55 -50.73 -20.64
C LYS A 239 -30.16 -51.65 -19.49
N ALA A 240 -31.07 -51.71 -18.52
CA ALA A 240 -31.04 -52.53 -17.31
C ALA A 240 -31.71 -53.91 -17.51
N LYS A 241 -31.39 -54.83 -16.58
CA LYS A 241 -32.13 -56.00 -16.01
C LYS A 241 -31.17 -57.19 -15.89
N GLN A 242 -31.12 -58.02 -14.84
CA GLN A 242 -31.76 -58.16 -13.53
C GLN A 242 -30.87 -59.15 -12.72
N ALA A 243 -30.96 -59.10 -11.38
CA ALA A 243 -30.18 -59.87 -10.39
C ALA A 243 -30.64 -61.35 -10.23
N PRO A 244 -30.34 -62.12 -9.16
CA PRO A 244 -29.29 -62.07 -8.11
C PRO A 244 -28.61 -63.45 -7.81
N ALA A 245 -27.60 -63.52 -6.91
CA ALA A 245 -27.54 -64.45 -5.75
C ALA A 245 -26.12 -64.73 -5.19
N ASN A 246 -26.07 -64.72 -3.85
CA ASN A 246 -25.29 -65.53 -2.89
C ASN A 246 -23.80 -65.29 -2.54
N LYS A 247 -23.61 -65.15 -1.21
CA LYS A 247 -22.36 -65.22 -0.40
C LYS A 247 -21.86 -66.68 -0.25
N PRO A 248 -20.64 -66.94 0.27
CA PRO A 248 -20.36 -66.99 1.74
C PRO A 248 -18.99 -66.34 2.13
N LYS A 249 -18.84 -65.61 3.25
CA LYS A 249 -18.51 -66.01 4.65
C LYS A 249 -17.19 -66.78 4.87
N ALA A 250 -16.24 -66.15 5.56
CA ALA A 250 -15.54 -66.60 6.79
C ALA A 250 -14.44 -65.59 7.19
N ASN A 251 -13.87 -65.49 8.39
CA ASN A 251 -14.30 -65.60 9.79
C ASN A 251 -13.04 -65.21 10.60
N ARG A 252 -13.09 -64.27 11.56
CA ARG A 252 -12.26 -64.25 12.79
C ARG A 252 -12.63 -63.07 13.70
N VAL A 253 -12.67 -63.37 15.00
CA VAL A 253 -13.07 -62.59 16.18
C VAL A 253 -11.99 -62.87 17.25
N PRO A 254 -11.87 -62.16 18.39
CA PRO A 254 -11.95 -60.72 18.69
C PRO A 254 -10.67 -60.20 19.41
N SER A 255 -10.52 -58.88 19.56
CA SER A 255 -9.95 -58.31 20.80
C SER A 255 -10.45 -56.88 21.03
N GLU A 256 -10.74 -56.58 22.30
CA GLU A 256 -11.36 -55.38 22.84
C GLU A 256 -10.55 -54.09 22.65
N GLY A 257 -11.22 -52.93 22.66
CA GLY A 257 -10.57 -51.61 22.72
C GLY A 257 -11.42 -50.42 22.28
N THR A 258 -12.27 -49.94 23.18
CA THR A 258 -12.63 -48.51 23.43
C THR A 258 -12.85 -47.54 22.25
N SER A 259 -14.14 -47.27 22.01
CA SER A 259 -14.81 -45.95 21.93
C SER A 259 -14.18 -44.76 21.18
N GLU A 260 -14.92 -44.38 20.14
CA GLU A 260 -15.33 -43.02 19.73
C GLU A 260 -14.44 -42.20 18.79
N GLU A 261 -14.81 -42.36 17.51
CA GLU A 261 -14.37 -41.68 16.31
C GLU A 261 -15.03 -40.29 16.15
N GLN A 262 -14.21 -39.24 16.10
CA GLN A 262 -14.63 -37.88 15.72
C GLN A 262 -14.64 -37.71 14.19
N ALA A 263 -15.82 -37.81 13.55
CA ALA A 263 -16.00 -37.45 12.15
C ALA A 263 -16.66 -36.06 11.98
N LYS A 264 -15.84 -35.07 11.59
CA LYS A 264 -16.22 -33.67 11.34
C LYS A 264 -17.19 -33.54 10.15
N ARG A 265 -18.43 -33.11 10.40
CA ARG A 265 -19.39 -32.66 9.37
C ARG A 265 -19.04 -31.27 8.82
N LYS A 266 -18.87 -31.17 7.50
CA LYS A 266 -18.71 -29.91 6.73
C LYS A 266 -20.01 -29.08 6.77
N ARG A 267 -19.94 -27.86 7.33
CA ARG A 267 -21.03 -26.87 7.35
C ARG A 267 -21.26 -26.25 5.96
N LYS A 268 -22.45 -26.43 5.39
CA LYS A 268 -22.93 -25.79 4.15
C LYS A 268 -23.43 -24.37 4.51
N ARG A 269 -22.85 -23.32 3.93
CA ARG A 269 -23.32 -21.92 4.09
C ARG A 269 -24.61 -21.72 3.29
N LYS A 270 -25.66 -21.20 3.95
CA LYS A 270 -26.90 -20.71 3.33
C LYS A 270 -26.84 -19.18 3.36
N ASN A 271 -27.00 -18.52 2.21
CA ASN A 271 -27.15 -17.07 2.11
C ASN A 271 -28.48 -16.65 2.72
N LYS A 272 -28.47 -15.68 3.64
CA LYS A 272 -29.66 -14.99 4.14
C LYS A 272 -29.65 -13.56 3.58
N THR A 273 -30.71 -13.23 2.84
CA THR A 273 -31.01 -11.91 2.30
C THR A 273 -31.45 -10.95 3.41
N ARG A 274 -31.14 -9.66 3.20
CA ARG A 274 -31.50 -8.50 4.02
C ARG A 274 -32.98 -8.12 3.80
N ALA A 275 -33.72 -7.90 4.88
CA ALA A 275 -34.82 -6.95 5.01
C ALA A 275 -35.17 -6.86 6.50
N ASP A 276 -35.66 -5.70 6.93
CA ASP A 276 -36.29 -5.42 8.24
C ASP A 276 -35.36 -5.11 9.41
N GLY A 277 -34.93 -3.84 9.47
CA GLY A 277 -34.24 -3.26 10.63
C GLY A 277 -34.31 -1.73 10.74
N GLU A 278 -34.92 -1.03 9.77
CA GLU A 278 -35.00 0.45 9.76
C GLU A 278 -36.36 1.01 10.24
N ALA A 279 -37.30 0.15 10.68
CA ALA A 279 -38.64 0.57 11.07
C ALA A 279 -38.84 0.81 12.59
N MET A 280 -37.85 0.53 13.44
CA MET A 280 -37.98 0.67 14.91
C MET A 280 -37.28 1.90 15.49
N GLU A 281 -36.35 2.53 14.78
CA GLU A 281 -35.60 3.68 15.32
C GLU A 281 -36.31 5.04 15.09
N GLN A 282 -37.23 5.11 14.12
CA GLN A 282 -38.03 6.31 13.86
C GLN A 282 -39.27 6.46 14.75
N ALA A 283 -39.71 5.38 15.42
CA ALA A 283 -40.84 5.44 16.35
C ALA A 283 -40.46 5.94 17.75
N GLN A 284 -39.19 5.85 18.13
CA GLN A 284 -38.70 6.30 19.45
C GLN A 284 -38.34 7.79 19.51
N ILE A 285 -38.00 8.41 18.37
CA ILE A 285 -37.66 9.84 18.30
C ILE A 285 -38.93 10.73 18.33
N ALA A 286 -40.11 10.17 18.02
CA ALA A 286 -41.37 10.91 18.01
C ALA A 286 -42.13 10.91 19.36
N GLN A 287 -41.61 10.25 20.40
CA GLN A 287 -42.22 10.23 21.74
C GLN A 287 -41.44 11.05 22.79
N GLU A 288 -40.32 11.66 22.43
CA GLU A 288 -39.52 12.55 23.30
C GLU A 288 -39.34 13.97 22.71
N ALA A 289 -40.25 14.39 21.82
CA ALA A 289 -40.33 15.77 21.30
C ALA A 289 -41.69 16.40 21.63
#